data_AF-A0A368B736-F1
#
_entry.id   AF-A0A368B736-F1
#
_cell.length_a   1.000
_cell.length_b   1.000
_cell.length_c   1.000
_cell.angle_alpha   90.00
_cell.angle_beta   90.00
_cell.angle_gamma   90.00
#
_symmetry.space_group_name_H-M   'P 1'
#
loop_
_entity.id
_entity.type
_entity.pdbx_description
1 polymer ?
#
loop_
_entity_poly.entity_id
_entity_poly.type
_entity_poly.pdbx_seq_one_letter_code
_entity_poly.pdbx_strand_id
1 'polypeptide(L)'
;MNSQEADISPVPRWAFKVNSTVGAVAVVLGAFGAHALKDVLQSNGNIEVWKTAVFYHLIHSILLVLISFNSDYFNKVAYFLLLVGVILFCGSLYLLSFFSFSWLGPITPVGGMFLILGWVTLSRKPN
;
A
#
# COMPACT_ATOMS: atom_id res chain seq x y z
N MET A 1 -36.80 -7.78 -24.67
CA MET A 1 -36.00 -8.38 -23.58
C MET A 1 -35.03 -7.32 -23.10
N ASN A 2 -35.34 -6.68 -21.98
CA ASN A 2 -34.49 -5.65 -21.38
C ASN A 2 -33.48 -6.38 -20.48
N SER A 3 -32.39 -6.88 -21.06
CA SER A 3 -31.26 -7.38 -20.30
C SER A 3 -30.58 -6.16 -19.70
N GLN A 4 -30.83 -5.94 -18.41
CA GLN A 4 -30.13 -5.00 -17.54
C GLN A 4 -28.71 -4.77 -18.04
N GLU A 5 -28.41 -3.54 -18.52
CA GLU A 5 -27.06 -3.02 -18.45
C GLU A 5 -26.64 -3.24 -17.00
N ALA A 6 -25.72 -4.17 -16.77
CA ALA A 6 -25.09 -4.31 -15.47
C ALA A 6 -24.62 -2.90 -15.11
N ASP A 7 -24.92 -2.43 -13.90
CA ASP A 7 -24.44 -1.15 -13.39
C ASP A 7 -22.92 -1.26 -13.20
N ILE A 8 -22.17 -1.21 -14.30
CA ILE A 8 -20.71 -1.23 -14.30
C ILE A 8 -20.28 0.18 -13.92
N SER A 9 -20.39 0.51 -12.63
CA SER A 9 -19.90 1.80 -12.15
C SER A 9 -18.40 1.87 -12.48
N PRO A 10 -17.96 2.83 -13.32
CA PRO A 10 -16.60 2.84 -13.80
C PRO A 10 -15.64 3.11 -12.63
N VAL A 11 -14.45 2.49 -12.66
CA VAL A 11 -13.42 2.76 -11.68
C VAL A 11 -13.14 4.26 -11.65
N PRO A 12 -13.20 4.91 -10.48
CA PRO A 12 -13.12 6.36 -10.42
C PRO A 12 -11.71 6.83 -10.80
N ARG A 13 -11.63 7.91 -11.60
CA ARG A 13 -10.35 8.47 -12.08
C ARG A 13 -9.36 8.84 -10.97
N TRP A 14 -9.85 9.13 -9.78
CA TRP A 14 -8.99 9.44 -8.63
C TRP A 14 -8.18 8.22 -8.18
N ALA A 15 -8.68 6.99 -8.37
CA ALA A 15 -7.97 5.78 -7.96
C ALA A 15 -6.63 5.67 -8.69
N PHE A 16 -6.62 5.86 -10.01
CA PHE A 16 -5.38 5.86 -10.80
C PHE A 16 -4.39 6.94 -10.34
N LYS A 17 -4.86 8.16 -10.06
CA LYS A 17 -4.00 9.24 -9.55
C LYS A 17 -3.34 8.83 -8.22
N VAL A 18 -4.14 8.32 -7.29
CA VAL A 18 -3.64 7.86 -5.98
C VAL A 18 -2.65 6.72 -6.17
N ASN A 19 -2.99 5.70 -6.94
CA ASN A 19 -2.14 4.53 -7.16
C ASN A 19 -0.78 4.91 -7.78
N SER A 20 -0.79 5.80 -8.77
CA SER A 20 0.44 6.32 -9.39
C SER A 20 1.29 7.10 -8.39
N THR A 21 0.68 7.91 -7.52
CA THR A 21 1.41 8.63 -6.47
C THR A 21 2.01 7.67 -5.45
N VAL A 22 1.24 6.69 -4.96
CA VAL A 22 1.72 5.69 -3.99
C VAL A 22 2.90 4.91 -4.57
N GLY A 23 2.78 4.43 -5.82
CA GLY A 23 3.87 3.74 -6.51
C GLY A 23 5.11 4.62 -6.72
N ALA A 24 4.94 5.88 -7.12
CA ALA A 24 6.05 6.82 -7.27
C ALA A 24 6.78 7.05 -5.94
N VAL A 25 6.05 7.25 -4.84
CA VAL A 25 6.64 7.40 -3.50
C VAL A 25 7.38 6.13 -3.09
N ALA A 26 6.83 4.95 -3.36
CA ALA A 26 7.49 3.68 -3.08
C ALA A 26 8.84 3.55 -3.79
N VAL A 27 8.89 3.92 -5.08
CA VAL A 27 10.13 3.92 -5.87
C VAL A 27 11.14 4.95 -5.33
N VAL A 28 10.68 6.18 -5.03
CA VAL A 28 11.55 7.22 -4.47
C VAL A 28 12.15 6.76 -3.14
N LEU A 29 11.36 6.23 -2.22
CA LEU A 29 11.83 5.73 -0.93
C LEU A 29 12.76 4.51 -1.07
N GLY A 30 12.49 3.64 -2.05
CA GLY A 30 13.37 2.54 -2.41
C GLY A 30 14.75 3.02 -2.86
N ALA A 31 14.79 3.97 -3.81
CA ALA A 31 16.03 4.56 -4.31
C ALA A 31 16.79 5.34 -3.22
N PHE A 32 16.08 6.14 -2.42
CA PHE A 32 16.67 6.87 -1.30
C PHE A 32 17.30 5.92 -0.29
N GLY A 33 16.62 4.85 0.11
CA GLY A 33 17.16 3.86 1.03
C GLY A 33 18.40 3.14 0.50
N ALA A 34 18.44 2.84 -0.80
CA ALA A 34 19.55 2.12 -1.43
C ALA A 34 20.79 2.98 -1.66
N HIS A 35 20.62 4.28 -1.92
CA HIS A 35 21.72 5.17 -2.31
C HIS A 35 22.05 6.23 -1.26
N ALA A 36 21.06 7.01 -0.81
CA ALA A 36 21.30 8.17 0.04
C ALA A 36 21.30 7.85 1.55
N LEU A 37 20.52 6.84 1.95
CA LEU A 37 20.29 6.50 3.36
C LEU A 37 20.98 5.21 3.80
N LYS A 38 21.66 4.50 2.89
CA LYS A 38 22.19 3.16 3.12
C LYS A 38 23.07 3.08 4.37
N ASP A 39 24.06 3.96 4.47
CA ASP A 39 25.04 3.93 5.57
C ASP A 39 24.40 4.32 6.92
N VAL A 40 23.44 5.26 6.90
CA VAL A 40 22.66 5.65 8.09
C VAL A 40 21.78 4.50 8.56
N LEU A 41 21.10 3.83 7.65
CA LEU A 41 20.24 2.69 7.96
C LEU A 41 21.05 1.47 8.44
N GLN A 42 22.24 1.26 7.89
CA GLN A 42 23.16 0.20 8.32
C GLN A 42 23.71 0.47 9.72
N SER A 43 24.18 1.69 10.00
CA SER A 43 24.71 2.06 11.32
C SER A 43 23.66 1.98 12.43
N ASN A 44 22.39 2.26 12.11
CA ASN A 44 21.28 2.14 13.06
C ASN A 44 20.67 0.72 13.13
N GLY A 45 21.19 -0.25 12.37
CA GLY A 45 20.65 -1.63 12.34
C GLY A 45 19.27 -1.78 11.69
N ASN A 46 18.79 -0.75 10.98
CA ASN A 46 17.42 -0.64 10.47
C ASN A 46 17.29 -0.89 8.96
N ILE A 47 18.37 -1.29 8.29
CA ILE A 47 18.37 -1.52 6.83
C ILE A 47 17.31 -2.54 6.39
N GLU A 48 17.10 -3.62 7.15
CA GLU A 48 16.11 -4.65 6.82
C GLU A 48 14.67 -4.19 7.11
N VAL A 49 14.49 -3.32 8.11
CA VAL A 49 13.19 -2.70 8.41
C VAL A 49 12.77 -1.78 7.26
N TRP A 50 13.69 -0.96 6.77
CA TRP A 50 13.47 -0.11 5.59
C TRP A 50 13.15 -0.95 4.35
N LYS A 51 13.95 -1.98 4.05
CA LYS A 51 13.69 -2.88 2.91
C LYS A 51 12.31 -3.54 2.99
N THR A 52 11.89 -3.96 4.19
CA THR A 52 10.55 -4.50 4.41
C THR A 52 9.48 -3.46 4.07
N ALA A 53 9.64 -2.22 4.52
CA ALA A 53 8.72 -1.13 4.19
C ALA A 53 8.63 -0.90 2.67
N VAL A 54 9.78 -0.86 1.97
CA VAL A 54 9.83 -0.70 0.50
C VAL A 54 9.16 -1.87 -0.22
N PHE A 55 9.45 -3.09 0.18
CA PHE A 55 8.88 -4.29 -0.44
C PHE A 55 7.36 -4.30 -0.34
N TYR A 56 6.81 -4.12 0.86
CA TYR A 56 5.36 -4.10 1.06
C TYR A 56 4.72 -2.90 0.35
N HIS A 57 5.35 -1.73 0.36
CA HIS A 57 4.85 -0.54 -0.33
C HIS A 57 4.74 -0.78 -1.84
N LEU A 58 5.77 -1.33 -2.49
CA LEU A 58 5.76 -1.63 -3.92
C LEU A 58 4.73 -2.71 -4.29
N ILE A 59 4.71 -3.83 -3.58
CA ILE A 59 3.78 -4.94 -3.84
C ILE A 59 2.33 -4.45 -3.78
N HIS A 60 1.98 -3.67 -2.76
CA HIS A 60 0.61 -3.19 -2.59
C HIS A 60 0.29 -2.00 -3.50
N SER A 61 1.27 -1.20 -3.91
CA SER A 61 1.08 -0.21 -4.98
C SER A 61 0.69 -0.87 -6.30
N ILE A 62 1.39 -1.95 -6.68
CA ILE A 62 1.08 -2.73 -7.88
C ILE A 62 -0.32 -3.35 -7.75
N LEU A 63 -0.64 -3.94 -6.59
CA LEU A 63 -1.98 -4.49 -6.36
C LEU A 63 -3.08 -3.44 -6.52
N LEU A 64 -2.93 -2.25 -5.95
CA LEU A 64 -3.88 -1.14 -6.09
C LEU A 64 -4.10 -0.76 -7.57
N VAL A 65 -3.03 -0.72 -8.35
CA VAL A 65 -3.09 -0.51 -9.80
C VAL A 65 -3.87 -1.65 -10.47
N LEU A 66 -3.53 -2.91 -10.20
CA LEU A 66 -4.15 -4.09 -10.81
C LEU A 66 -5.66 -4.16 -10.55
N ILE A 67 -6.11 -3.95 -9.31
CA ILE A 67 -7.53 -3.99 -8.98
C ILE A 67 -8.31 -2.81 -9.57
N SER A 68 -7.62 -1.74 -9.98
CA SER A 68 -8.23 -0.56 -10.61
C SER A 68 -8.32 -0.66 -12.13
N PHE A 69 -7.68 -1.65 -12.76
CA PHE A 69 -7.71 -1.84 -14.21
C PHE A 69 -8.99 -2.54 -14.71
N ASN A 70 -9.71 -3.23 -13.83
CA ASN A 70 -10.93 -3.94 -14.18
C ASN A 70 -12.02 -3.61 -13.17
N SER A 71 -13.10 -2.97 -13.64
CA SER A 71 -14.27 -2.61 -12.83
C SER A 71 -14.92 -3.80 -12.15
N ASP A 72 -14.88 -4.99 -12.78
CA ASP A 72 -15.49 -6.22 -12.24
C ASP A 72 -14.74 -6.77 -11.02
N TYR A 73 -13.50 -6.32 -10.80
CA TYR A 73 -12.69 -6.68 -9.64
C TYR A 73 -12.48 -5.50 -8.68
N PHE A 74 -13.01 -4.31 -8.99
CA PHE A 74 -12.79 -3.12 -8.18
C PHE A 74 -13.71 -3.11 -6.96
N ASN A 75 -13.23 -3.68 -5.86
CA ASN A 75 -13.88 -3.61 -4.56
C ASN A 75 -13.38 -2.38 -3.78
N LYS A 76 -14.24 -1.35 -3.63
CA LYS A 76 -13.91 -0.10 -2.92
C LYS A 76 -13.44 -0.33 -1.49
N VAL A 77 -14.06 -1.28 -0.77
CA VAL A 77 -13.68 -1.60 0.61
C VAL A 77 -12.28 -2.19 0.64
N ALA A 78 -11.99 -3.18 -0.22
CA ALA A 78 -10.66 -3.76 -0.34
C ALA A 78 -9.61 -2.70 -0.72
N TYR A 79 -9.93 -1.82 -1.66
CA TYR A 79 -9.06 -0.72 -2.08
C TYR A 79 -8.66 0.18 -0.91
N PHE A 80 -9.63 0.63 -0.10
CA PHE A 80 -9.34 1.49 1.04
C PHE A 80 -8.60 0.76 2.16
N LEU A 81 -8.93 -0.51 2.43
CA LEU A 81 -8.19 -1.33 3.38
C LEU A 81 -6.71 -1.45 2.98
N LEU A 82 -6.43 -1.74 1.70
CA LEU A 82 -5.07 -1.82 1.17
C LEU A 82 -4.35 -0.47 1.24
N LEU A 83 -5.01 0.62 0.84
CA LEU A 83 -4.40 1.95 0.84
C LEU A 83 -4.06 2.43 2.26
N VAL A 84 -5.00 2.32 3.20
CA VAL A 84 -4.78 2.66 4.61
C VAL A 84 -3.71 1.74 5.21
N GLY A 85 -3.74 0.45 4.89
CA GLY A 85 -2.73 -0.49 5.32
C GLY A 85 -1.33 -0.13 4.83
N VAL A 86 -1.17 0.31 3.57
CA VAL A 86 0.13 0.78 3.04
C VAL A 86 0.62 1.99 3.82
N ILE A 87 -0.24 2.99 4.02
CA ILE A 87 0.13 4.22 4.74
C ILE A 87 0.55 3.90 6.17
N LEU A 88 -0.24 3.10 6.90
CA LEU A 88 0.05 2.79 8.29
C LEU A 88 1.24 1.84 8.44
N PHE A 89 1.27 0.73 7.70
CA PHE A 89 2.32 -0.29 7.81
C PHE A 89 3.65 0.20 7.24
N CYS A 90 3.67 0.67 6.00
CA CYS A 90 4.93 1.06 5.37
C CYS A 90 5.40 2.40 5.95
N GLY A 91 4.49 3.36 6.14
CA GLY A 91 4.79 4.65 6.74
C GLY A 91 5.39 4.53 8.15
N SER A 92 4.82 3.70 9.02
CA SER A 92 5.38 3.49 10.36
C SER A 92 6.77 2.88 10.32
N LEU A 93 7.02 1.90 9.43
CA LEU A 93 8.32 1.28 9.29
C LEU A 93 9.39 2.25 8.76
N TYR A 94 9.06 3.12 7.79
CA TYR A 94 9.98 4.17 7.34
C TYR A 94 10.36 5.13 8.47
N LEU A 95 9.36 5.60 9.22
CA LEU A 95 9.57 6.50 10.35
C LEU A 95 10.35 5.83 11.49
N LEU A 96 10.06 4.57 11.80
CA LEU A 96 10.80 3.80 12.81
C LEU A 96 12.26 3.60 12.39
N SER A 97 12.50 3.33 11.11
CA SER A 97 13.83 3.07 10.56
C SER A 97 14.73 4.31 10.59
N PHE A 98 14.14 5.49 10.36
CA PHE A 98 14.89 6.74 10.26
C PHE A 98 14.93 7.55 11.57
N PHE A 99 13.81 7.64 12.28
CA PHE A 99 13.69 8.48 13.49
C PHE A 99 13.66 7.68 14.80
N SER A 100 13.64 6.34 14.76
CA SER A 100 13.58 5.49 15.95
C SER A 100 12.42 5.82 16.92
N PHE A 101 11.30 6.29 16.38
CA PHE A 101 10.12 6.62 17.18
C PHE A 101 9.45 5.36 17.75
N SER A 102 9.71 5.06 19.03
CA SER A 102 9.22 3.87 19.72
C SER A 102 7.70 3.75 19.81
N TRP A 103 6.98 4.89 19.83
CA TRP A 103 5.50 4.91 19.88
C TRP A 103 4.84 4.38 18.59
N LEU A 104 5.59 4.25 17.49
CA LEU A 104 5.08 3.71 16.23
C LEU A 104 4.95 2.20 16.22
N GLY A 105 5.55 1.50 17.20
CA GLY A 105 5.52 0.04 17.31
C GLY A 105 4.10 -0.54 17.22
N PRO A 106 3.10 -0.04 17.97
CA PRO A 106 1.71 -0.51 17.88
C PRO A 106 0.97 -0.15 16.59
N ILE A 107 1.44 0.83 15.81
CA ILE A 107 0.79 1.25 14.55
C ILE A 107 1.05 0.23 13.44
N THR A 108 2.24 -0.38 13.42
CA THR A 108 2.62 -1.35 12.39
C THR A 108 1.68 -2.57 12.36
N PRO A 109 1.36 -3.26 13.47
CA PRO A 109 0.38 -4.36 13.48
C PRO A 109 -1.00 -3.96 12.96
N VAL A 110 -1.47 -2.75 13.31
CA VAL A 110 -2.76 -2.23 12.83
C VAL A 110 -2.72 -2.08 11.31
N GLY A 111 -1.67 -1.47 10.76
CA GLY A 111 -1.48 -1.40 9.31
C GLY A 111 -1.44 -2.77 8.64
N GLY A 112 -0.74 -3.74 9.25
CA GLY A 112 -0.71 -5.13 8.78
C GLY A 112 -2.10 -5.78 8.76
N MET A 113 -2.94 -5.54 9.78
CA MET A 113 -4.32 -6.01 9.80
C MET A 113 -5.14 -5.44 8.64
N PHE A 114 -4.98 -4.15 8.33
CA PHE A 114 -5.64 -3.53 7.17
C PHE A 114 -5.20 -4.18 5.86
N LEU A 115 -3.91 -4.47 5.69
CA LEU A 115 -3.42 -5.20 4.52
C LEU A 115 -4.04 -6.60 4.40
N ILE A 116 -4.03 -7.38 5.48
CA ILE A 116 -4.62 -8.72 5.54
C ILE A 116 -6.12 -8.67 5.19
N LEU A 117 -6.87 -7.76 5.83
CA LEU A 117 -8.30 -7.62 5.57
C LEU A 117 -8.57 -7.15 4.15
N GLY A 118 -7.70 -6.31 3.57
CA GLY A 118 -7.76 -5.90 2.17
C GLY A 118 -7.68 -7.11 1.22
N TRP A 119 -6.66 -7.96 1.39
CA TRP A 119 -6.51 -9.20 0.63
C TRP A 119 -7.70 -10.15 0.81
N VAL A 120 -8.15 -10.37 2.05
CA VAL A 120 -9.33 -11.21 2.33
C VAL A 120 -10.58 -10.63 1.66
N THR A 121 -10.74 -9.32 1.63
CA THR A 121 -11.91 -8.66 1.03
C THR A 121 -11.91 -8.79 -0.50
N LEU A 122 -10.74 -8.85 -1.16
CA LEU A 122 -10.65 -9.12 -2.60
C LEU A 122 -11.22 -10.49 -3.01
N SER A 123 -11.25 -11.47 -2.10
CA SER A 123 -11.87 -12.78 -2.37
C SER A 123 -13.39 -12.72 -2.50
N ARG A 124 -14.02 -11.62 -2.07
CA ARG A 124 -15.46 -11.40 -2.17
C ARG A 124 -15.80 -10.62 -3.42
N LYS A 125 -16.96 -10.92 -4.02
CA LYS A 125 -17.49 -10.12 -5.13
C LYS A 125 -17.51 -8.63 -4.74
N PRO A 126 -17.14 -7.71 -5.65
CA PRO A 126 -17.35 -6.29 -5.41
C PRO A 126 -18.85 -6.05 -5.19
N ASN A 127 -19.17 -5.34 -4.10
CA ASN A 127 -20.53 -4.90 -3.78
C ASN A 127 -20.88 -3.63 -4.54
#